data_AF-A0A2E3UHD7-F1
#
_entry.id   AF-A0A2E3UHD7-F1
#
_cell.length_a   1.000
_cell.length_b   1.000
_cell.length_c   1.000
_cell.angle_alpha   90.00
_cell.angle_beta   90.00
_cell.angle_gamma   90.00
#
_symmetry.space_group_name_H-M   'P 1'
#
loop_
_entity.id
_entity.type
_entity.pdbx_description
1 polymer ?
#
loop_
_entity_poly.entity_id
_entity_poly.type
_entity_poly.pdbx_seq_one_letter_code
_entity_poly.pdbx_strand_id
1 'polypeptide(L)' 'MTIKVAINGFGRIGRNVLRGIVESGRTDIEGVAINDLGPVETNAHLLRFDSVHG' A
#
# COMPACT_ATOMS: atom_id res chain seq x y z
N MET A 1 -14.33 4.40 -14.84
CA MET A 1 -14.38 2.97 -14.45
C MET A 1 -13.13 2.71 -13.66
N THR A 2 -13.25 2.20 -12.43
CA THR A 2 -12.12 2.10 -11.49
C THR A 2 -11.66 0.65 -11.36
N ILE A 3 -10.36 0.42 -11.48
CA ILE A 3 -9.75 -0.91 -11.35
C ILE A 3 -9.57 -1.20 -9.87
N LYS A 4 -10.19 -2.28 -9.39
CA LYS A 4 -10.06 -2.75 -8.01
C LYS A 4 -8.87 -3.68 -7.88
N VAL A 5 -7.94 -3.34 -6.99
CA VAL A 5 -6.67 -4.07 -6.81
C VAL A 5 -6.51 -4.52 -5.37
N ALA A 6 -6.17 -5.78 -5.18
CA ALA A 6 -5.66 -6.30 -3.91
C ALA A 6 -4.13 -6.44 -3.98
N ILE A 7 -3.44 -6.15 -2.89
CA ILE A 7 -1.99 -6.31 -2.78
C ILE A 7 -1.68 -7.58 -1.99
N ASN A 8 -1.01 -8.55 -2.63
CA ASN A 8 -0.55 -9.77 -1.97
C ASN A 8 0.96 -9.66 -1.66
N GLY A 9 1.30 -9.54 -0.38
CA GLY A 9 2.63 -9.22 0.13
C GLY A 9 2.82 -7.72 0.37
N PHE A 10 2.73 -7.29 1.63
CA PHE A 10 2.82 -5.88 2.04
C PHE A 10 4.20 -5.49 2.60
N GLY A 11 5.23 -6.09 2.00
CA GLY A 11 6.63 -5.72 2.20
C GLY A 11 6.98 -4.37 1.55
N ARG A 12 8.28 -4.16 1.30
CA ARG A 12 8.80 -2.90 0.76
C ARG A 12 8.12 -2.46 -0.54
N ILE A 13 7.93 -3.38 -1.49
CA ILE A 13 7.28 -3.07 -2.78
C ILE A 13 5.78 -2.85 -2.62
N GLY A 14 5.07 -3.70 -1.88
CA GLY A 14 3.63 -3.54 -1.66
C GLY A 14 3.26 -2.19 -1.06
N ARG A 15 4.02 -1.73 -0.06
CA ARG A 15 3.84 -0.39 0.54
C ARG A 15 4.10 0.73 -0.45
N ASN A 16 5.18 0.65 -1.23
CA ASN A 16 5.51 1.66 -2.23
C ASN A 16 4.52 1.70 -3.40
N VAL A 17 3.90 0.57 -3.76
CA VAL A 17 2.82 0.53 -4.75
C VAL A 17 1.59 1.27 -4.22
N LEU A 18 1.15 0.99 -2.99
CA LEU A 18 0.02 1.71 -2.38
C LEU A 18 0.32 3.21 -2.28
N ARG A 19 1.51 3.57 -1.79
CA ARG A 19 1.99 4.95 -1.71
C ARG A 19 1.94 5.63 -3.08
N GLY A 20 2.50 5.01 -4.10
CA GLY A 20 2.51 5.54 -5.47
C GLY A 20 1.11 5.76 -6.04
N ILE A 21 0.17 4.83 -5.80
CA ILE A 21 -1.24 4.99 -6.22
C ILE A 21 -1.85 6.24 -5.58
N VAL A 22 -1.67 6.41 -4.26
CA VAL A 22 -2.26 7.54 -3.51
C VAL A 22 -1.58 8.87 -3.84
N GLU A 23 -0.25 8.93 -3.79
CA GLU A 23 0.52 10.15 -3.97
C GLU A 23 0.50 10.66 -5.43
N SER A 24 0.29 9.78 -6.41
CA SER A 24 0.10 10.18 -7.81
C SER A 24 -1.28 10.77 -8.12
N GLY A 25 -2.21 10.75 -7.16
CA GLY A 25 -3.58 11.25 -7.35
C GLY A 25 -4.40 10.42 -8.33
N ARG A 26 -4.04 9.14 -8.55
CA ARG A 26 -4.81 8.27 -9.44
C ARG A 26 -6.21 8.00 -8.88
N THR A 27 -7.22 8.23 -9.72
CA THR A 27 -8.64 8.01 -9.40
C THR A 27 -9.22 6.79 -10.11
N ASP A 28 -8.43 6.16 -10.97
CA ASP A 28 -8.78 5.01 -11.77
C ASP A 28 -8.29 3.68 -11.16
N ILE A 29 -7.60 3.71 -10.01
CA ILE A 29 -7.25 2.54 -9.19
C ILE A 29 -7.82 2.70 -7.79
N GLU A 30 -8.43 1.64 -7.28
CA GLU A 30 -8.91 1.50 -5.90
C GLU A 30 -8.24 0.29 -5.24
N GLY A 31 -7.47 0.53 -4.18
CA GLY A 31 -6.91 -0.53 -3.34
C GLY A 31 -8.00 -1.09 -2.41
N VAL A 32 -8.38 -2.36 -2.59
CA VAL A 32 -9.53 -2.95 -1.88
C VAL A 32 -9.15 -3.91 -0.75
N ALA A 33 -7.96 -4.50 -0.81
CA ALA A 33 -7.49 -5.43 0.21
C ALA A 33 -5.97 -5.53 0.21
N ILE A 34 -5.41 -5.91 1.37
CA ILE A 34 -4.01 -6.24 1.55
C ILE A 34 -3.95 -7.60 2.24
N ASN A 35 -3.16 -8.52 1.69
CA ASN A 35 -2.82 -9.78 2.33
C ASN A 35 -1.33 -9.78 2.68
N ASP A 36 -1.00 -10.02 3.95
CA ASP A 36 0.37 -10.11 4.44
C ASP A 36 0.45 -11.02 5.67
N LEU A 37 1.66 -11.50 6.00
CA LEU A 37 1.89 -12.36 7.16
C LEU A 37 1.99 -11.57 8.47
N GLY A 38 2.34 -10.28 8.40
CA GLY A 38 2.53 -9.43 9.57
C GLY A 38 1.22 -8.88 10.17
N PRO A 39 1.20 -8.55 11.47
CA PRO A 39 0.07 -7.86 12.09
C PRO A 39 -0.26 -6.54 11.39
N VAL A 40 -1.55 -6.16 11.41
CA VAL A 40 -2.04 -4.92 10.78
C VAL A 40 -1.35 -3.69 11.38
N GLU A 41 -1.12 -3.69 12.70
CA GLU A 41 -0.48 -2.59 13.42
C GLU A 41 0.96 -2.37 12.95
N THR A 42 1.71 -3.46 12.73
CA THR A 42 3.06 -3.41 12.18
C THR A 42 3.04 -2.87 10.75
N ASN A 43 2.12 -3.36 9.91
CA ASN A 43 1.97 -2.90 8.54
C ASN A 43 1.59 -1.42 8.44
N ALA A 44 0.70 -0.95 9.32
CA ALA A 44 0.34 0.46 9.42
C ALA A 44 1.51 1.32 9.88
N HIS A 45 2.28 0.86 10.87
CA HIS A 45 3.48 1.55 11.33
C HIS A 45 4.51 1.70 10.21
N LEU A 46 4.82 0.59 9.51
CA LEU A 46 5.79 0.56 8.42
C LEU A 46 5.33 1.29 7.15
N LEU A 47 4.02 1.48 6.97
CA LEU A 47 3.48 2.35 5.92
C LEU A 47 3.63 3.83 6.29
N ARG A 48 3.42 4.17 7.56
CA ARG A 48 3.48 5.54 8.06
C ARG A 48 4.91 6.08 8.15
N PHE A 49 5.87 5.23 8.52
CA PHE A 49 7.27 5.60 8.71
C PHE A 49 8.16 4.76 7.79
N ASP A 50 8.77 5.40 6.80
CA ASP A 50 9.72 4.81 5.86
C ASP A 50 11.06 5.56 5.91
N SER A 51 12.15 4.86 6.20
CA SER A 51 13.46 5.51 6.36
C SER A 51 14.00 6.18 5.10
N VAL A 52 13.49 5.86 3.91
CA VAL A 52 13.91 6.43 2.62
C VAL A 52 12.92 7.46 2.10
N HIS A 53 11.62 7.24 2.32
CA HIS A 53 10.54 8.04 1.75
C HIS A 53 9.76 8.90 2.77
N GLY A 54 10.09 8.82 4.07
CA GLY A 54 9.44 9.58 5.16
C GLY A 54 8.82 8.69 6.22
#